data_AF-Q2HAE7-F1
#
_entry.id   AF-Q2HAE7-F1
#
_cell.length_a   1.000
_cell.length_b   1.000
_cell.length_c   1.000
_cell.angle_alpha   90.00
_cell.angle_beta   90.00
_cell.angle_gamma   90.00
#
_symmetry.space_group_name_H-M   'P 1'
#
loop_
_entity.id
_entity.type
_entity.pdbx_description
1 polymer ?
#
loop_
_entity_poly.entity_id
_entity_poly.type
_entity_poly.pdbx_seq_one_letter_code
_entity_poly.pdbx_strand_id
1 'polypeptide(L)'
;MSTSKVKAGQLWSKNKDELTKQLGELKTELGQLRIQKIVSSGSKLTKIHDIRKSIARVLTVINAKQRAQLRLFYKDKKYLPLDLRAKQTRAIRRRLSPEDASRVLEKTKKRQTHFPQRKFAVKAA
;
A
#
# COMPACT_ATOMS: atom_id res chain seq x y z
N MET A 1 24.56 7.50 25.40
CA MET A 1 23.29 8.13 25.02
C MET A 1 22.26 7.06 24.73
N SER A 2 21.14 7.01 25.46
CA SER A 2 20.07 6.05 25.15
C SER A 2 19.40 6.47 23.84
N THR A 3 19.65 5.73 22.78
CA THR A 3 19.01 5.91 21.46
C THR A 3 17.50 5.75 21.64
N SER A 4 16.79 6.87 21.64
CA SER A 4 15.33 6.93 21.74
C SER A 4 14.72 6.16 20.56
N LYS A 5 13.76 5.29 20.86
CA LYS A 5 12.96 4.53 19.89
C LYS A 5 12.48 5.45 18.75
N VAL A 6 12.82 5.10 17.51
CA VAL A 6 12.45 5.88 16.33
C VAL A 6 10.93 5.85 16.15
N LYS A 7 10.30 7.04 16.16
CA LYS A 7 8.86 7.21 15.90
C LYS A 7 8.61 7.35 14.40
N ALA A 8 7.59 6.66 13.89
CA ALA A 8 7.29 6.67 12.45
C ALA A 8 6.93 8.07 11.91
N GLY A 9 6.21 8.89 12.69
CA GLY A 9 5.84 10.25 12.28
C GLY A 9 7.04 11.15 11.96
N GLN A 10 8.14 10.98 12.68
CA GLN A 10 9.39 11.75 12.47
C GLN A 10 10.17 11.34 11.23
N LEU A 11 9.86 10.18 10.63
CA LEU A 11 10.57 9.68 9.45
C LEU A 11 10.01 10.22 8.14
N TRP A 12 8.75 10.67 8.13
CA TRP A 12 8.08 11.17 6.92
C TRP A 12 8.63 12.51 6.44
N SER A 13 9.07 13.37 7.38
CA SER A 13 9.67 14.68 7.07
C SER A 13 11.10 14.58 6.56
N LYS A 14 11.78 13.43 6.76
CA LYS A 14 13.18 13.24 6.37
C LYS A 14 13.35 12.94 4.89
N ASN A 15 14.53 13.27 4.37
CA ASN A 15 14.89 12.92 3.00
C ASN A 15 15.39 11.45 2.89
N LYS A 16 15.40 10.90 1.68
CA LYS A 16 15.85 9.52 1.41
C LYS A 16 17.27 9.30 1.92
N ASP A 17 18.18 10.24 1.70
CA ASP A 17 19.60 10.12 2.09
C ASP A 17 19.79 10.14 3.60
N GLU A 18 18.97 10.92 4.32
CA GLU A 18 18.94 10.91 5.78
C GLU A 18 18.43 9.57 6.33
N LEU A 19 17.39 9.01 5.69
CA LEU A 19 16.82 7.72 6.07
C LEU A 19 17.80 6.56 5.79
N THR A 20 18.56 6.60 4.69
CA THR A 20 19.58 5.58 4.39
C THR A 20 20.76 5.66 5.34
N LYS A 21 21.20 6.87 5.71
CA LYS A 21 22.22 7.07 6.75
C LYS A 21 21.76 6.53 8.10
N GLN A 22 20.56 6.93 8.54
CA GLN A 22 19.97 6.45 9.80
C GLN A 22 19.79 4.91 9.80
N LEU A 23 19.43 4.32 8.65
CA LEU A 23 19.36 2.86 8.50
C LEU A 23 20.71 2.17 8.67
N GLY A 24 21.78 2.77 8.14
CA GLY A 24 23.15 2.28 8.29
C GLY A 24 23.58 2.25 9.76
N GLU A 25 23.39 3.36 10.46
CA GLU A 25 23.68 3.50 11.90
C GLU A 25 22.90 2.50 12.76
N LEU A 26 21.61 2.29 12.48
CA LEU A 26 20.80 1.32 13.22
C LEU A 26 21.25 -0.13 12.98
N LYS A 27 21.75 -0.44 11.77
CA LYS A 27 22.28 -1.78 11.45
C LYS A 27 23.61 -2.05 12.14
N THR A 28 24.51 -1.08 12.19
CA THR A 28 25.80 -1.22 12.90
C THR A 28 25.58 -1.38 14.41
N GLU A 29 24.69 -0.57 15.00
CA GLU A 29 24.29 -0.69 16.41
C GLU A 29 23.68 -2.07 16.72
N LEU A 30 22.80 -2.58 15.85
CA LEU A 30 22.25 -3.93 15.99
C LEU A 30 23.33 -5.01 15.94
N GLY A 31 24.33 -4.87 15.06
CA GLY A 31 25.46 -5.79 14.96
C GLY A 31 26.26 -5.84 16.26
N GLN A 32 26.60 -4.67 16.81
CA GLN A 32 27.31 -4.56 18.10
C GLN A 32 26.52 -5.20 19.25
N LEU A 33 25.20 -4.96 19.32
CA LEU A 33 24.35 -5.54 20.37
C LEU A 33 24.22 -7.06 20.25
N ARG A 34 24.28 -7.63 19.04
CA ARG A 34 24.29 -9.08 18.85
C ARG A 34 25.57 -9.73 19.35
N ILE A 35 26.72 -9.10 19.12
CA ILE A 35 28.01 -9.57 19.66
C ILE A 35 27.99 -9.48 21.19
N GLN A 36 27.55 -8.34 21.73
CA GLN A 36 27.44 -8.15 23.18
C GLN A 36 26.53 -9.18 23.86
N LYS A 37 25.43 -9.58 23.20
CA LYS A 37 24.54 -10.65 23.68
C LYS A 37 25.26 -11.98 23.87
N ILE A 38 26.26 -12.28 23.04
CA ILE A 38 27.04 -13.52 23.12
C ILE A 38 28.09 -13.42 24.23
N VAL A 39 28.79 -12.28 24.31
CA VAL A 39 29.91 -12.06 25.24
C VAL A 39 29.45 -11.81 26.69
N SER A 40 28.29 -11.17 26.89
CA SER A 40 27.77 -10.89 28.24
C SER A 40 26.24 -10.88 28.31
N SER A 41 25.69 -11.51 29.35
CA SER A 41 24.26 -11.50 29.69
C SER A 41 23.84 -10.17 30.37
N GLY A 42 24.10 -9.03 29.72
CA GLY A 42 23.81 -7.70 30.26
C GLY A 42 22.38 -7.21 30.03
N SER A 43 21.89 -6.32 30.90
CA SER A 43 20.56 -5.67 30.90
C SER A 43 20.14 -4.91 29.62
N LYS A 44 21.00 -4.86 28.59
CA LYS A 44 20.78 -4.16 27.32
C LYS A 44 20.11 -5.03 26.24
N LEU A 45 19.73 -6.27 26.55
CA LEU A 45 19.07 -7.22 25.64
C LEU A 45 17.73 -6.71 25.08
N THR A 46 16.97 -5.95 25.87
CA THR A 46 15.66 -5.40 25.47
C THR A 46 15.78 -4.41 24.30
N LYS A 47 16.94 -3.76 24.13
CA LYS A 47 17.18 -2.80 23.03
C LYS A 47 17.24 -3.45 21.65
N ILE A 48 17.61 -4.74 21.57
CA ILE A 48 17.66 -5.48 20.30
C ILE A 48 16.28 -5.48 19.63
N HIS A 49 15.22 -5.66 20.42
CA HIS A 49 13.85 -5.63 19.94
C HIS A 49 13.46 -4.27 19.37
N ASP A 50 13.76 -3.20 20.10
CA ASP A 50 13.40 -1.84 19.68
C ASP A 50 14.18 -1.36 18.45
N ILE A 51 15.45 -1.74 18.32
CA ILE A 51 16.26 -1.42 17.13
C ILE A 51 15.77 -2.19 15.92
N ARG A 52 15.42 -3.48 16.06
CA ARG A 52 14.79 -4.25 14.96
C ARG A 52 13.50 -3.58 14.48
N LYS A 53 12.65 -3.13 15.40
CA LYS A 53 11.43 -2.39 15.05
C LYS A 53 11.74 -1.04 14.41
N SER A 54 12.79 -0.35 14.85
CA SER A 54 13.20 0.94 14.28
C SER A 54 13.71 0.79 12.84
N ILE A 55 14.54 -0.24 12.56
CA ILE A 55 14.97 -0.60 11.20
C ILE A 55 13.77 -0.88 10.30
N ALA A 56 12.81 -1.67 10.78
CA ALA A 56 11.60 -2.00 10.01
C ALA A 56 10.78 -0.75 9.68
N ARG A 57 10.63 0.20 10.62
CA ARG A 57 9.92 1.48 10.37
C ARG A 57 10.61 2.31 9.29
N VAL A 58 11.95 2.45 9.34
CA VAL A 58 12.73 3.20 8.36
C VAL A 58 12.59 2.60 6.96
N LEU A 59 12.75 1.28 6.83
CA LEU A 59 12.55 0.57 5.55
C LEU A 59 11.13 0.73 5.00
N THR A 60 10.12 0.68 5.88
CA THR A 60 8.72 0.86 5.49
C THR A 60 8.47 2.23 4.86
N VAL A 61 8.99 3.30 5.49
CA VAL A 61 8.82 4.68 4.99
C VAL A 61 9.56 4.88 3.67
N ILE A 62 10.79 4.36 3.53
CA ILE A 62 11.54 4.41 2.27
C ILE A 62 10.74 3.75 1.13
N ASN A 63 10.25 2.52 1.35
CA ASN A 63 9.49 1.79 0.34
C ASN A 63 8.16 2.46 0.00
N ALA A 64 7.46 3.02 1.00
CA ALA A 64 6.21 3.74 0.78
C ALA A 64 6.43 4.99 -0.08
N LYS A 65 7.46 5.79 0.21
CA LYS A 65 7.80 7.02 -0.55
C LYS A 65 8.21 6.70 -1.98
N GLN A 66 9.04 5.68 -2.19
CA GLN A 66 9.43 5.21 -3.52
C GLN A 66 8.22 4.75 -4.33
N ARG A 67 7.34 3.95 -3.73
CA ARG A 67 6.14 3.44 -4.40
C ARG A 67 5.12 4.54 -4.71
N ALA A 68 4.99 5.55 -3.85
CA ALA A 68 4.16 6.71 -4.11
C ALA A 68 4.67 7.52 -5.31
N GLN A 69 5.99 7.76 -5.38
CA GLN A 69 6.59 8.46 -6.53
C GLN A 69 6.43 7.66 -7.84
N LEU A 70 6.60 6.34 -7.78
CA LEU A 70 6.40 5.47 -8.93
C LEU A 70 4.94 5.52 -9.42
N ARG A 71 3.96 5.58 -8.51
CA ARG A 71 2.55 5.74 -8.87
C ARG A 71 2.28 7.05 -9.59
N LEU A 72 2.90 8.15 -9.18
CA LEU A 72 2.77 9.43 -9.88
C LEU A 72 3.29 9.33 -11.32
N PHE A 73 4.43 8.68 -11.52
CA PHE A 73 5.02 8.47 -12.85
C PHE A 73 4.17 7.58 -13.78
N TYR A 74 3.40 6.62 -13.23
CA TYR A 74 2.57 5.69 -13.99
C TYR A 74 1.07 6.05 -14.03
N LYS A 75 0.64 7.18 -13.45
CA LYS A 75 -0.78 7.51 -13.23
C LYS A 75 -1.66 7.38 -14.48
N ASP A 76 -1.15 7.86 -15.62
CA ASP A 76 -1.92 7.93 -16.87
C ASP A 76 -1.38 6.98 -17.95
N LYS A 77 -0.46 6.07 -17.56
CA LYS A 77 0.11 5.09 -18.48
C LYS A 77 -0.80 3.88 -18.58
N LYS A 78 -1.11 3.46 -19.80
CA LYS A 78 -1.93 2.26 -20.09
C LYS A 78 -1.42 1.01 -19.36
N TYR A 79 -0.10 0.80 -19.33
CA TYR A 79 0.51 -0.39 -18.74
C TYR A 79 1.22 -0.05 -17.43
N LEU A 80 0.67 -0.57 -16.34
CA LEU A 80 1.31 -0.54 -15.03
C LEU A 80 2.09 -1.84 -14.76
N PRO A 81 3.25 -1.74 -14.09
CA PRO A 81 3.92 -2.89 -13.48
C PRO A 81 2.97 -3.68 -12.57
N LEU A 82 3.14 -5.00 -12.49
CA LEU A 82 2.28 -5.90 -11.70
C LEU A 82 2.13 -5.43 -10.25
N ASP A 83 3.21 -4.94 -9.65
CA ASP A 83 3.22 -4.45 -8.27
C ASP A 83 2.29 -3.27 -8.04
N LEU A 84 2.09 -2.41 -9.04
CA LEU A 84 1.27 -1.20 -8.91
C LEU A 84 -0.21 -1.42 -9.25
N ARG A 85 -0.55 -2.56 -9.87
CA ARG A 85 -1.94 -2.88 -10.24
C ARG A 85 -2.82 -3.03 -8.99
N ALA A 86 -4.11 -2.78 -9.16
CA ALA A 86 -5.08 -3.01 -8.11
C ALA A 86 -5.07 -4.49 -7.67
N LYS A 87 -5.05 -4.73 -6.36
CA LYS A 87 -5.10 -6.08 -5.79
C LYS A 87 -6.55 -6.56 -5.79
N GLN A 88 -6.91 -7.29 -6.82
CA GLN A 88 -8.23 -7.91 -7.00
C GLN A 88 -8.08 -9.42 -7.22
N THR A 89 -9.15 -10.17 -7.01
CA THR A 89 -9.16 -11.60 -7.35
C THR A 89 -9.09 -11.79 -8.86
N ARG A 90 -8.61 -12.96 -9.31
CA ARG A 90 -8.54 -13.29 -10.74
C ARG A 90 -9.92 -13.22 -11.41
N ALA A 91 -10.97 -13.68 -10.73
CA ALA A 91 -12.35 -13.59 -11.21
C ALA A 91 -12.78 -12.14 -11.47
N ILE A 92 -12.53 -11.23 -10.52
CA ILE A 92 -12.86 -9.80 -10.68
C ILE A 92 -12.06 -9.15 -11.81
N ARG A 93 -10.81 -9.56 -12.05
CA ARG A 93 -10.01 -9.02 -13.18
C ARG A 93 -10.46 -9.54 -14.55
N ARG A 94 -11.17 -10.67 -14.61
CA ARG A 94 -11.58 -11.34 -15.87
C ARG A 94 -13.04 -11.10 -16.24
N ARG A 95 -13.88 -10.68 -15.30
CA ARG A 95 -15.28 -10.30 -15.60
C ARG A 95 -15.32 -9.08 -16.52
N LEU A 96 -16.42 -8.92 -17.25
CA LEU A 96 -16.67 -7.73 -18.06
C LEU A 96 -16.62 -6.45 -17.22
N SER A 97 -16.20 -5.34 -17.85
CA SER A 97 -16.39 -4.04 -17.22
C SER A 97 -17.89 -3.74 -17.08
N PRO A 98 -18.32 -2.94 -16.07
CA PRO A 98 -19.72 -2.56 -15.94
C PRO A 98 -20.25 -1.86 -17.20
N GLU A 99 -19.41 -1.06 -17.85
CA GLU A 99 -19.73 -0.39 -19.10
C GLU A 99 -20.02 -1.39 -20.21
N ASP A 100 -19.11 -2.35 -20.45
CA ASP A 100 -19.30 -3.40 -21.46
C ASP A 100 -20.53 -4.25 -21.16
N ALA A 101 -20.77 -4.59 -19.89
CA ALA A 101 -21.94 -5.37 -19.47
C ALA A 101 -23.25 -4.60 -19.66
N SER A 102 -23.20 -3.27 -19.55
CA SER A 102 -24.34 -2.37 -19.78
C SER A 102 -24.52 -1.94 -21.24
N ARG A 103 -23.63 -2.33 -22.15
CA ARG A 103 -23.76 -1.97 -23.57
C ARG A 103 -25.00 -2.65 -24.15
N VAL A 104 -25.93 -1.81 -24.57
CA VAL A 104 -27.18 -2.20 -25.21
C VAL A 104 -27.12 -1.80 -26.68
N LEU A 105 -27.61 -2.66 -27.58
CA LEU A 105 -27.72 -2.34 -29.00
C LEU A 105 -28.59 -1.08 -29.21
N GLU A 106 -28.32 -0.31 -30.27
CA GLU A 106 -29.06 0.93 -30.54
C GLU A 106 -30.57 0.66 -30.70
N LYS A 107 -30.93 -0.47 -31.34
CA LYS A 107 -32.30 -0.93 -31.51
C LYS A 107 -33.00 -1.16 -30.16
N THR A 108 -32.34 -1.82 -29.23
CA THR A 108 -32.91 -2.10 -27.90
C THR A 108 -32.98 -0.84 -27.04
N LYS A 109 -32.01 0.08 -27.16
CA LYS A 109 -32.05 1.40 -26.53
C LYS A 109 -33.27 2.20 -27.00
N LYS A 110 -33.51 2.31 -28.32
CA LYS A 110 -34.72 2.97 -28.88
C LYS A 110 -36.00 2.36 -28.32
N ARG A 111 -36.10 1.02 -28.30
CA ARG A 111 -37.27 0.32 -27.74
C ARG A 111 -37.49 0.64 -26.26
N GLN A 112 -36.45 0.64 -25.44
CA GLN A 112 -36.54 0.96 -24.01
C GLN A 112 -36.95 2.41 -23.76
N THR A 113 -36.44 3.36 -24.58
CA THR A 113 -36.82 4.77 -24.50
C THR A 113 -38.30 4.98 -24.85
N HIS A 114 -38.78 4.36 -25.92
CA HIS A 114 -40.17 4.53 -26.38
C HIS A 114 -41.18 3.72 -25.56
N PHE A 115 -40.79 2.55 -25.05
CA PHE A 115 -41.67 1.64 -24.30
C PHE A 115 -41.03 1.25 -22.95
N PRO A 116 -40.92 2.19 -21.99
CA PRO A 116 -40.42 1.88 -20.66
C PRO A 116 -41.43 1.02 -19.89
N GLN A 117 -40.93 0.14 -19.03
CA GLN A 117 -41.78 -0.65 -18.14
C GLN A 117 -42.52 0.29 -17.18
N ARG A 118 -43.85 0.34 -17.28
CA ARG A 118 -44.69 1.19 -16.43
C ARG A 118 -45.10 0.41 -15.19
N LYS A 119 -45.10 1.08 -14.04
CA LYS A 119 -45.71 0.55 -12.81
C LYS A 119 -47.21 0.85 -12.85
N PHE A 120 -48.04 -0.16 -12.61
CA PHE A 120 -49.48 -0.02 -12.50
C PHE A 120 -50.02 -0.93 -11.40
N ALA A 121 -51.20 -0.61 -10.89
CA ALA A 121 -51.95 -1.42 -9.93
C ALA A 121 -53.37 -1.61 -10.44
N VAL A 122 -53.95 -2.79 -10.18
CA VAL A 122 -55.33 -3.10 -10.54
C VAL A 122 -56.16 -3.07 -9.27
N LYS A 123 -57.27 -2.31 -9.29
CA LYS A 123 -58.21 -2.27 -8.17
C LYS A 123 -59.00 -3.58 -8.15
N ALA A 124 -59.03 -4.26 -7.01
CA ALA A 124 -59.88 -5.44 -6.82
C ALA A 124 -61.36 -5.01 -6.84
N ALA A 125 -62.18 -5.79 -7.54
CA ALA A 125 -63.63 -5.59 -7.62
C ALA A 125 -64.31 -5.91 -6.29
#